data_AF-A0A1N7RIP2-F1
#
_entry.id   AF-A0A1N7RIP2-F1
#
_cell.length_a   1.000
_cell.length_b   1.000
_cell.length_c   1.000
_cell.angle_alpha   90.00
_cell.angle_beta   90.00
_cell.angle_gamma   90.00
#
_symmetry.space_group_name_H-M   'P 1'
#
loop_
_entity.id
_entity.type
_entity.pdbx_description
1 polymer ?
#
loop_
_entity_poly.entity_id
_entity_poly.type
_entity_poly.pdbx_seq_one_letter_code
_entity_poly.pdbx_strand_id
1 'polypeptide(L)'
;MLAAAIAVIAWISLVAQADVTIDRTLARGLTVLDGLARMSSYLTNLTVLACAICFTCVALRQHRSPLVRFFRQPTVVTAVVVYMVFVGIAYNLLLRGWWSPPPLRRLLAESLHSVLPMLAVLYWVLFVPRFHLRWRHCLLWLVYPLMYLGVTFWRGSLSDFYPYPFINVATLGVIHVMVNAALLFGGFMMLMAVFVAINFRRRR
;
A
#
# COMPACT_ATOMS: atom_id res chain seq x y z
N MET A 1 -13.10 -16.05 -8.28
CA MET A 1 -12.83 -15.28 -9.51
C MET A 1 -12.32 -13.88 -9.18
N LEU A 2 -13.05 -13.04 -8.41
CA LEU A 2 -12.60 -11.68 -8.08
C LEU A 2 -11.21 -11.61 -7.40
N ALA A 3 -10.94 -12.45 -6.38
CA ALA A 3 -9.62 -12.46 -5.72
C ALA A 3 -8.47 -12.77 -6.69
N ALA A 4 -8.67 -13.69 -7.63
CA ALA A 4 -7.67 -14.02 -8.64
C ALA A 4 -7.45 -12.85 -9.61
N ALA A 5 -8.52 -12.16 -10.02
CA ALA A 5 -8.41 -10.96 -10.85
C ALA A 5 -7.62 -9.85 -10.14
N ILE A 6 -7.89 -9.59 -8.86
CA ILE A 6 -7.13 -8.61 -8.06
C ILE A 6 -5.65 -9.00 -8.01
N ALA A 7 -5.35 -10.27 -7.73
CA ALA A 7 -3.97 -10.76 -7.68
C ALA A 7 -3.25 -10.57 -9.02
N VAL A 8 -3.89 -10.93 -10.14
CA VAL A 8 -3.33 -10.78 -11.48
C VAL A 8 -3.06 -9.31 -11.81
N ILE A 9 -4.04 -8.43 -11.58
CA ILE A 9 -3.87 -6.98 -11.82
C ILE A 9 -2.74 -6.42 -10.94
N ALA A 10 -2.66 -6.85 -9.67
CA ALA A 10 -1.62 -6.40 -8.76
C ALA A 10 -0.22 -6.84 -9.20
N TRP A 11 -0.05 -8.10 -9.59
CA TRP A 11 1.21 -8.61 -10.12
C TRP A 11 1.61 -7.93 -11.43
N ILE A 12 0.69 -7.79 -12.39
CA ILE A 12 0.97 -7.09 -13.66
C ILE A 12 1.37 -5.63 -13.40
N SER A 13 0.63 -4.93 -12.53
CA SER A 13 0.95 -3.53 -12.20
C SER A 13 2.30 -3.41 -11.50
N LEU A 14 2.63 -4.34 -10.60
CA LEU A 14 3.91 -4.33 -9.90
C LEU A 14 5.09 -4.62 -10.84
N VAL A 15 4.93 -5.59 -11.74
CA VAL A 15 5.95 -5.93 -12.76
C VAL A 15 6.15 -4.77 -13.72
N ALA A 16 5.06 -4.17 -14.24
CA ALA A 16 5.15 -2.99 -15.10
C ALA A 16 5.80 -1.80 -14.38
N GLN A 17 5.53 -1.62 -13.08
CA GLN A 17 6.19 -0.61 -12.27
C GLN A 17 7.69 -0.91 -12.06
N ALA A 18 8.05 -2.18 -11.95
CA ALA A 18 9.45 -2.61 -11.82
C ALA A 18 10.23 -2.34 -13.09
N ASP A 19 9.72 -2.78 -14.24
CA ASP A 19 10.26 -2.54 -15.57
C ASP A 19 10.57 -1.05 -15.78
N VAL A 20 9.55 -0.20 -15.61
CA VAL A 20 9.68 1.26 -15.75
C VAL A 20 10.70 1.88 -14.79
N THR A 21 10.83 1.34 -13.57
CA THR A 21 11.75 1.88 -12.55
C THR A 21 13.18 1.43 -12.81
N ILE A 22 13.36 0.15 -13.16
CA ILE A 22 14.66 -0.45 -13.47
C ILE A 22 15.23 0.18 -14.73
N ASP A 23 14.46 0.31 -15.80
CA ASP A 23 14.90 0.92 -17.06
C ASP A 23 15.42 2.35 -16.86
N ARG A 24 14.70 3.16 -16.08
CA ARG A 24 15.14 4.52 -15.75
C ARG A 24 16.40 4.56 -14.91
N THR A 25 16.61 3.54 -14.09
CA THR A 25 17.75 3.45 -13.19
C THR A 25 18.98 3.02 -13.98
N LEU A 26 18.84 2.00 -14.84
CA LEU A 26 19.86 1.57 -15.79
C LEU A 26 20.25 2.69 -16.77
N ALA A 27 19.28 3.45 -17.29
CA ALA A 27 19.53 4.60 -18.16
C ALA A 27 20.34 5.74 -17.47
N ARG A 28 20.44 5.72 -16.15
CA ARG A 28 21.28 6.64 -15.35
C ARG A 28 22.63 6.03 -14.95
N GLY A 29 22.98 4.85 -15.48
CA GLY A 29 24.21 4.13 -15.15
C GLY A 29 24.18 3.40 -13.79
N LEU A 30 23.01 3.27 -13.17
CA LEU A 30 22.81 2.55 -11.91
C LEU A 30 22.45 1.08 -12.17
N THR A 31 22.34 0.29 -11.12
CA THR A 31 22.09 -1.16 -11.22
C THR A 31 20.61 -1.54 -11.07
N VAL A 32 20.28 -2.80 -11.40
CA VAL A 32 18.95 -3.37 -11.12
C VAL A 32 18.62 -3.34 -9.63
N LEU A 33 19.62 -3.58 -8.77
CA LEU A 33 19.46 -3.55 -7.32
C LEU A 33 19.08 -2.14 -6.84
N ASP A 34 19.65 -1.08 -7.44
CA ASP A 34 19.26 0.30 -7.16
C ASP A 34 17.81 0.57 -7.57
N GLY A 35 17.36 -0.03 -8.68
CA GLY A 35 15.97 0.04 -9.13
C GLY A 35 15.01 -0.58 -8.13
N LEU A 36 15.33 -1.78 -7.63
CA LEU A 36 14.55 -2.46 -6.58
C LEU A 36 14.59 -1.70 -5.25
N ALA A 37 15.75 -1.17 -4.87
CA ALA A 37 15.90 -0.33 -3.67
C ALA A 37 15.11 0.99 -3.79
N ARG A 38 15.02 1.56 -4.99
CA ARG A 38 14.17 2.72 -5.27
C ARG A 38 12.71 2.33 -5.14
N MET A 39 12.28 1.22 -5.74
CA MET A 39 10.89 0.76 -5.63
C MET A 39 10.46 0.52 -4.18
N SER A 40 11.31 -0.13 -3.38
CA SER A 40 11.02 -0.44 -1.97
C SER A 40 10.92 0.80 -1.08
N SER A 41 11.39 1.96 -1.58
CA SER A 41 11.23 3.24 -0.87
C SER A 41 9.81 3.78 -0.93
N TYR A 42 8.98 3.33 -1.88
CA TYR A 42 7.61 3.82 -2.03
C TYR A 42 6.62 2.87 -1.35
N LEU A 43 5.82 3.41 -0.41
CA LEU A 43 4.77 2.67 0.29
C LEU A 43 3.79 2.00 -0.67
N THR A 44 3.42 2.67 -1.76
CA THR A 44 2.54 2.12 -2.80
C THR A 44 3.03 0.77 -3.31
N ASN A 45 4.31 0.66 -3.67
CA ASN A 45 4.86 -0.56 -4.25
C ASN A 45 4.84 -1.71 -3.23
N LEU A 46 5.23 -1.43 -1.98
CA LEU A 46 5.17 -2.41 -0.89
C LEU A 46 3.73 -2.84 -0.60
N THR A 47 2.78 -1.91 -0.65
CA THR A 47 1.36 -2.18 -0.36
C THR A 47 0.73 -2.99 -1.49
N VAL A 48 1.05 -2.67 -2.74
CA VAL A 48 0.60 -3.44 -3.91
C VAL A 48 1.20 -4.84 -3.91
N LEU A 49 2.46 -5.02 -3.50
CA LEU A 49 3.05 -6.34 -3.29
C LEU A 49 2.31 -7.12 -2.19
N ALA A 50 2.02 -6.49 -1.05
CA ALA A 50 1.23 -7.11 0.02
C ALA A 50 -0.18 -7.50 -0.46
N CYS A 51 -0.81 -6.65 -1.26
CA CYS A 51 -2.08 -6.91 -1.93
C CYS A 51 -1.99 -8.12 -2.86
N ALA A 52 -0.99 -8.16 -3.76
CA ALA A 52 -0.77 -9.25 -4.68
C ALA A 52 -0.62 -10.60 -3.95
N ILE A 53 0.25 -10.66 -2.93
CA ILE A 53 0.47 -11.86 -2.12
C ILE A 53 -0.82 -12.28 -1.38
N CYS A 54 -1.50 -11.33 -0.75
CA CYS A 54 -2.71 -11.59 0.02
C CYS A 54 -3.80 -12.18 -0.89
N PHE A 55 -4.08 -11.54 -2.02
CA PHE A 55 -5.12 -11.98 -2.94
C PHE A 55 -4.76 -13.25 -3.71
N THR A 56 -3.47 -13.52 -3.97
CA THR A 56 -3.00 -14.83 -4.45
C THR A 56 -3.31 -15.91 -3.42
N CYS A 57 -2.99 -15.70 -2.14
CA CYS A 57 -3.30 -16.67 -1.07
C CYS A 57 -4.82 -16.90 -0.93
N VAL A 58 -5.62 -15.84 -1.05
CA VAL A 58 -7.09 -15.93 -1.03
C VAL A 58 -7.63 -16.72 -2.22
N ALA A 59 -7.05 -16.54 -3.42
CA ALA A 59 -7.43 -17.31 -4.60
C ALA A 59 -7.06 -18.80 -4.47
N LEU A 60 -5.90 -19.10 -3.88
CA LEU A 60 -5.38 -20.46 -3.65
C LEU A 60 -5.97 -21.14 -2.39
N ARG A 61 -7.26 -20.94 -2.12
CA ARG A 61 -7.95 -21.40 -0.89
C ARG A 61 -7.85 -22.89 -0.58
N GLN A 62 -7.53 -23.72 -1.58
CA GLN A 62 -7.38 -25.18 -1.45
C GLN A 62 -6.01 -25.58 -0.86
N HIS A 63 -4.99 -24.72 -0.97
CA HIS A 63 -3.69 -24.98 -0.38
C HIS A 63 -3.72 -24.79 1.14
N ARG A 64 -3.05 -25.70 1.86
CA ARG A 64 -3.02 -25.73 3.33
C ARG A 64 -1.75 -25.15 3.97
N SER A 65 -0.93 -24.43 3.21
CA SER A 65 0.30 -23.85 3.76
C SER A 65 0.01 -22.82 4.86
N PRO A 66 0.86 -22.69 5.89
CA PRO A 66 0.67 -21.73 6.97
C PRO A 66 0.53 -20.27 6.46
N LEU A 67 1.29 -19.93 5.42
CA LEU A 67 1.25 -18.63 4.75
C LEU A 67 -0.13 -18.34 4.14
N VAL A 68 -0.67 -19.29 3.37
CA VAL A 68 -2.00 -19.17 2.76
C VAL A 68 -3.07 -19.05 3.85
N ARG A 69 -2.96 -19.81 4.94
CA ARG A 69 -3.88 -19.71 6.07
C ARG A 69 -3.85 -18.33 6.74
N PHE A 70 -2.66 -17.75 6.90
CA PHE A 70 -2.48 -16.42 7.49
C PHE A 70 -3.12 -15.32 6.64
N PHE A 71 -2.79 -15.24 5.36
CA PHE A 71 -3.30 -14.20 4.47
C PHE A 71 -4.80 -14.31 4.16
N ARG A 72 -5.41 -15.47 4.41
CA ARG A 72 -6.86 -15.68 4.29
C ARG A 72 -7.65 -15.23 5.51
N GLN A 73 -7.00 -14.89 6.62
CA GLN A 73 -7.72 -14.44 7.81
C GLN A 73 -8.44 -13.13 7.52
N PRO A 74 -9.73 -12.99 7.90
CA PRO A 74 -10.50 -11.76 7.67
C PRO A 74 -9.80 -10.50 8.18
N THR A 75 -9.12 -10.59 9.33
CA THR A 75 -8.35 -9.47 9.91
C THR A 75 -7.16 -9.06 9.03
N VAL A 76 -6.45 -10.02 8.43
CA VAL A 76 -5.28 -9.76 7.57
C VAL A 76 -5.73 -9.17 6.23
N VAL A 77 -6.75 -9.76 5.61
CA VAL A 77 -7.34 -9.22 4.37
C VAL A 77 -7.83 -7.78 4.60
N THR A 78 -8.50 -7.53 5.72
CA THR A 78 -8.97 -6.18 6.06
C THR A 78 -7.81 -5.20 6.24
N ALA A 79 -6.74 -5.58 6.92
CA ALA A 79 -5.55 -4.73 7.07
C ALA A 79 -4.96 -4.34 5.70
N VAL A 80 -4.77 -5.32 4.81
CA VAL A 80 -4.25 -5.10 3.45
C VAL A 80 -5.16 -4.17 2.65
N VAL A 81 -6.48 -4.35 2.76
CA VAL A 81 -7.45 -3.47 2.11
C VAL A 81 -7.34 -2.04 2.66
N VAL A 82 -7.27 -1.87 3.99
CA VAL A 82 -7.10 -0.56 4.63
C VAL A 82 -5.82 0.14 4.12
N TYR A 83 -4.69 -0.58 4.02
CA TYR A 83 -3.45 -0.03 3.46
C TYR A 83 -3.63 0.40 2.00
N MET A 84 -4.26 -0.44 1.17
CA MET A 84 -4.54 -0.10 -0.23
C MET A 84 -5.44 1.14 -0.36
N VAL A 85 -6.48 1.25 0.47
CA VAL A 85 -7.35 2.43 0.48
C VAL A 85 -6.58 3.67 0.92
N PHE A 86 -5.74 3.57 1.95
CA PHE A 86 -4.92 4.68 2.40
C PHE A 86 -3.99 5.19 1.28
N VAL A 87 -3.30 4.27 0.58
CA VAL A 87 -2.45 4.61 -0.57
C VAL A 87 -3.27 5.27 -1.68
N GLY A 88 -4.46 4.75 -1.99
CA GLY A 88 -5.36 5.34 -2.98
C GLY A 88 -5.76 6.76 -2.60
N ILE A 89 -6.22 6.99 -1.37
CA ILE A 89 -6.61 8.31 -0.87
C ILE A 89 -5.41 9.28 -0.90
N ALA A 90 -4.27 8.86 -0.34
CA ALA A 90 -3.07 9.68 -0.27
C ALA A 90 -2.59 10.08 -1.68
N TYR A 91 -2.59 9.17 -2.64
CA TYR A 91 -2.23 9.52 -4.02
C TYR A 91 -3.21 10.51 -4.64
N ASN A 92 -4.51 10.25 -4.54
CA ASN A 92 -5.53 11.06 -5.19
C ASN A 92 -5.58 12.49 -4.62
N LEU A 93 -5.39 12.65 -3.30
CA LEU A 93 -5.42 13.95 -2.64
C LEU A 93 -4.08 14.67 -2.68
N LEU A 94 -2.97 13.93 -2.52
CA LEU A 94 -1.66 14.54 -2.27
C LEU A 94 -0.69 14.45 -3.44
N LEU A 95 -0.92 13.60 -4.46
CA LEU A 95 0.09 13.33 -5.50
C LEU A 95 -0.42 13.45 -6.94
N ARG A 96 -1.72 13.21 -7.20
CA ARG A 96 -2.30 13.17 -8.56
C ARG A 96 -2.06 14.44 -9.37
N GLY A 97 -2.07 15.61 -8.72
CA GLY A 97 -1.86 16.91 -9.38
C GLY A 97 -0.41 17.32 -9.59
N TRP A 98 0.58 16.56 -9.09
CA TRP A 98 1.97 17.02 -9.05
C TRP A 98 2.69 16.99 -10.39
N TRP A 99 2.27 16.12 -11.31
CA TRP A 99 2.91 16.00 -12.61
C TRP A 99 1.97 15.32 -13.60
N SER A 100 2.19 15.54 -14.91
CA SER A 100 1.39 14.95 -15.99
C SER A 100 2.11 13.77 -16.65
N PRO A 101 1.80 12.51 -16.25
CA PRO A 101 2.39 11.35 -16.89
C PRO A 101 2.02 11.19 -18.36
N PRO A 102 2.94 10.65 -19.19
CA PRO A 102 2.59 10.09 -20.48
C PRO A 102 1.55 8.96 -20.32
N PRO A 103 0.77 8.65 -21.36
CA PRO A 103 -0.42 7.81 -21.26
C PRO A 103 -0.20 6.46 -20.56
N LEU A 104 0.87 5.73 -20.91
CA LEU A 104 1.16 4.43 -20.31
C LEU A 104 1.45 4.52 -18.80
N ARG A 105 2.19 5.54 -18.36
CA ARG A 105 2.45 5.76 -16.92
C ARG A 105 1.21 6.21 -16.17
N ARG A 106 0.30 6.91 -16.85
CA ARG A 106 -0.99 7.30 -16.28
C ARG A 106 -1.84 6.06 -16.04
N LEU A 107 -1.94 5.17 -17.03
CA LEU A 107 -2.65 3.90 -16.88
C LEU A 107 -2.09 3.09 -15.71
N LEU A 108 -0.76 2.96 -15.63
CA LEU A 108 -0.11 2.28 -14.51
C LEU A 108 -0.43 2.95 -13.16
N ALA A 109 -0.39 4.28 -13.10
CA ALA A 109 -0.74 5.01 -11.88
C ALA A 109 -2.21 4.79 -11.47
N GLU A 110 -3.15 4.77 -12.41
CA GLU A 110 -4.56 4.45 -12.13
C GLU A 110 -4.73 3.01 -11.64
N SER A 111 -4.00 2.06 -12.22
CA SER A 111 -4.04 0.66 -11.76
C SER A 111 -3.62 0.53 -10.31
N LEU A 112 -2.50 1.17 -9.94
CA LEU A 112 -1.92 1.11 -8.59
C LEU A 112 -2.74 1.88 -7.54
N HIS A 113 -3.31 3.04 -7.90
CA HIS A 113 -3.87 3.99 -6.94
C HIS A 113 -5.39 4.19 -7.01
N SER A 114 -6.06 3.63 -8.02
CA SER A 114 -7.52 3.73 -8.19
C SER A 114 -8.15 2.34 -8.32
N VAL A 115 -7.74 1.57 -9.34
CA VAL A 115 -8.36 0.27 -9.67
C VAL A 115 -8.15 -0.75 -8.54
N LEU A 116 -6.90 -0.99 -8.12
CA LEU A 116 -6.61 -1.96 -7.06
C LEU A 116 -7.27 -1.60 -5.72
N PRO A 117 -7.20 -0.35 -5.21
CA PRO A 117 -7.95 0.05 -4.02
C PRO A 117 -9.47 -0.21 -4.14
N MET A 118 -10.09 0.16 -5.27
CA MET A 118 -11.53 -0.03 -5.46
C MET A 118 -11.92 -1.51 -5.50
N LEU A 119 -11.15 -2.34 -6.22
CA LEU A 119 -11.41 -3.79 -6.25
C LEU A 119 -11.16 -4.46 -4.90
N ALA A 120 -10.15 -4.01 -4.15
CA ALA A 120 -9.88 -4.50 -2.80
C ALA A 120 -11.03 -4.17 -1.84
N VAL A 121 -11.58 -2.95 -1.91
CA VAL A 121 -12.79 -2.56 -1.15
C VAL A 121 -13.99 -3.38 -1.57
N LEU A 122 -14.22 -3.54 -2.89
CA LEU A 122 -15.32 -4.33 -3.41
C LEU A 122 -15.25 -5.77 -2.90
N TYR A 123 -14.07 -6.38 -2.95
CA TYR A 123 -13.87 -7.71 -2.39
C TYR A 123 -14.15 -7.75 -0.88
N TRP A 124 -13.64 -6.76 -0.15
CA TRP A 124 -13.84 -6.67 1.29
C TRP A 124 -15.31 -6.54 1.68
N VAL A 125 -16.10 -5.77 0.93
CA VAL A 125 -17.55 -5.62 1.14
C VAL A 125 -18.29 -6.92 0.86
N LEU A 126 -17.97 -7.59 -0.24
CA LEU A 126 -18.73 -8.75 -0.71
C LEU A 126 -18.35 -10.07 -0.03
N PHE A 127 -17.07 -10.28 0.30
CA PHE A 127 -16.55 -11.62 0.62
C PHE A 127 -15.90 -11.76 1.99
N VAL A 128 -15.50 -10.65 2.64
CA VAL A 128 -14.87 -10.74 3.96
C VAL A 128 -15.97 -10.87 5.02
N PRO A 129 -16.06 -12.01 5.73
CA PRO A 129 -17.08 -12.20 6.75
C PRO A 129 -16.80 -11.28 7.93
N ARG A 130 -17.85 -10.98 8.70
CA ARG A 130 -17.70 -10.27 9.97
C ARG A 130 -16.76 -11.05 10.90
N PHE A 131 -15.87 -10.32 11.58
CA PHE A 131 -14.95 -10.89 12.56
C PHE A 131 -14.88 -10.04 13.83
N HIS A 132 -14.48 -10.65 14.93
CA HIS A 132 -14.28 -9.95 16.19
C HIS A 132 -12.85 -9.40 16.26
N LEU A 133 -12.75 -8.07 16.26
CA LEU A 133 -11.48 -7.38 16.43
C LEU A 133 -11.16 -7.25 17.92
N ARG A 134 -10.06 -7.89 18.33
CA ARG A 134 -9.40 -7.58 19.60
C ARG A 134 -8.55 -6.33 19.39
N TRP A 135 -8.46 -5.45 20.39
CA TRP A 135 -7.60 -4.25 20.37
C TRP A 135 -6.17 -4.54 19.89
N ARG A 136 -5.61 -5.69 20.27
CA ARG A 136 -4.29 -6.15 19.82
C ARG A 136 -4.17 -6.25 18.30
N HIS A 137 -5.22 -6.68 17.59
CA HIS A 137 -5.19 -6.76 16.13
C HIS A 137 -5.17 -5.38 15.48
N CYS A 138 -5.91 -4.41 16.04
CA CYS A 138 -5.83 -3.03 15.58
C CYS A 138 -4.41 -2.47 15.74
N LEU A 139 -3.78 -2.71 16.90
CA LEU A 139 -2.38 -2.28 17.12
C LEU A 139 -1.41 -2.94 16.15
N LEU A 140 -1.61 -4.21 15.79
CA LEU A 140 -0.80 -4.90 14.80
C LEU A 140 -0.91 -4.29 13.39
N TRP A 141 -2.04 -3.66 13.04
CA TRP A 141 -2.18 -2.97 11.76
C TRP A 141 -1.32 -1.70 11.69
N LEU A 142 -0.94 -1.12 12.83
CA LEU A 142 -0.07 0.05 12.87
C LEU A 142 1.40 -0.29 12.63
N VAL A 143 1.80 -1.55 12.84
CA VAL A 143 3.20 -1.98 12.68
C VAL A 143 3.70 -1.69 11.28
N TYR A 144 2.92 -2.03 10.26
CA TYR A 144 3.33 -1.82 8.86
C TYR A 144 3.59 -0.34 8.50
N PRO A 145 2.63 0.59 8.66
CA PRO A 145 2.86 2.00 8.32
C PRO A 145 3.91 2.67 9.22
N LEU A 146 3.98 2.32 10.51
CA LEU A 146 4.99 2.88 11.42
C LEU A 146 6.41 2.41 11.08
N MET A 147 6.57 1.12 10.76
CA MET A 147 7.86 0.58 10.29
C MET A 147 8.28 1.24 8.98
N TYR A 148 7.35 1.41 8.03
CA TYR A 148 7.63 2.11 6.78
C TYR A 148 8.11 3.55 7.03
N LEU A 149 7.40 4.29 7.90
CA LEU A 149 7.75 5.67 8.23
C LEU A 149 9.15 5.76 8.87
N GLY A 150 9.44 4.88 9.84
CA GLY A 150 10.74 4.82 10.50
C GLY A 150 11.88 4.49 9.52
N VAL A 151 11.68 3.48 8.66
CA VAL A 151 12.65 3.13 7.60
C VAL A 151 12.84 4.28 6.60
N THR A 152 11.76 5.00 6.27
CA THR A 152 11.83 6.13 5.34
C THR A 152 12.65 7.28 5.91
N PHE A 153 12.45 7.64 7.18
CA PHE A 153 13.27 8.67 7.82
C PHE A 153 14.71 8.25 8.02
N TRP A 154 14.95 7.00 8.42
CA TRP A 154 16.30 6.45 8.52
C TRP A 154 17.05 6.47 7.18
N ARG A 155 16.42 6.02 6.10
CA ARG A 155 17.04 6.07 4.76
C ARG A 155 17.22 7.50 4.28
N GLY A 156 16.26 8.38 4.57
CA GLY A 156 16.31 9.79 4.24
C GLY A 156 17.48 10.50 4.93
N SER A 157 17.75 10.22 6.20
CA SER A 157 18.89 10.82 6.93
C SER A 157 20.26 10.36 6.43
N LEU A 158 20.33 9.22 5.72
CA LEU A 158 21.58 8.69 5.16
C LEU A 158 21.84 9.11 3.71
N SER A 159 20.80 9.46 2.96
CA SER A 159 20.88 9.61 1.50
C SER A 159 20.23 10.89 0.95
N ASP A 160 19.64 11.71 1.81
CA ASP A 160 18.81 12.88 1.48
C ASP A 160 17.64 12.59 0.52
N PHE A 161 17.35 11.31 0.27
CA PHE A 161 16.26 10.89 -0.57
C PHE A 161 15.01 10.59 0.26
N TYR A 162 13.96 11.38 0.00
CA TYR A 162 12.62 11.14 0.51
C TYR A 162 11.68 10.80 -0.65
N PRO A 163 10.89 9.72 -0.55
CA PRO A 163 10.04 9.25 -1.65
C PRO A 163 8.86 10.17 -1.93
N TYR A 164 8.49 11.03 -0.96
CA TYR A 164 7.37 11.95 -1.11
C TYR A 164 7.75 13.37 -0.69
N PRO A 165 7.26 14.40 -1.41
CA PRO A 165 7.60 15.79 -1.12
C PRO A 165 7.11 16.24 0.25
N PHE A 166 5.96 15.73 0.71
CA PHE A 166 5.35 16.10 1.99
C PHE A 166 6.07 15.52 3.23
N ILE A 167 7.05 14.63 3.06
CA ILE A 167 7.91 14.15 4.16
C ILE A 167 9.38 14.49 3.94
N ASN A 168 9.69 15.36 2.97
CA ASN A 168 11.06 15.70 2.64
C ASN A 168 11.63 16.69 3.66
N VAL A 169 12.50 16.19 4.55
CA VAL A 169 13.11 16.98 5.63
C VAL A 169 14.07 18.03 5.08
N ALA A 170 14.78 17.73 3.98
CA ALA A 170 15.71 18.67 3.37
C ALA A 170 15.00 19.93 2.84
N THR A 171 13.74 19.80 2.39
CA THR A 171 12.96 20.92 1.85
C THR A 171 12.03 21.59 2.86
N LEU A 172 11.45 20.81 3.78
CA LEU A 172 10.41 21.30 4.70
C LEU A 172 10.91 21.56 6.13
N GLY A 173 12.08 21.02 6.48
CA GLY A 173 12.55 21.00 7.86
C GLY A 173 11.81 19.98 8.74
N VAL A 174 12.41 19.64 9.88
CA VAL A 174 11.94 18.56 10.76
C VAL A 174 10.53 18.83 11.29
N ILE A 175 10.24 20.07 11.73
CA ILE A 175 8.96 20.40 12.37
C ILE A 175 7.78 20.15 11.42
N HIS A 176 7.84 20.67 10.19
CA HIS A 176 6.78 20.49 9.20
C HIS A 176 6.60 19.02 8.81
N VAL A 177 7.71 18.28 8.64
CA VAL A 177 7.64 16.84 8.35
C VAL A 177 6.99 16.06 9.48
N MET A 178 7.28 16.39 10.75
CA MET A 178 6.65 15.75 11.90
C MET A 178 5.14 16.04 11.98
N VAL A 179 4.72 17.26 11.66
CA VAL A 179 3.28 17.61 11.55
C VAL A 179 2.62 16.81 10.41
N ASN A 180 3.22 16.77 9.23
CA ASN A 180 2.68 16.01 8.10
C ASN A 180 2.60 14.51 8.41
N ALA A 181 3.62 13.94 9.05
CA ALA A 181 3.62 12.55 9.50
C ALA A 181 2.51 12.28 10.52
N ALA A 182 2.29 13.18 11.47
CA ALA A 182 1.20 13.07 12.45
C ALA A 182 -0.19 13.15 11.78
N LEU A 183 -0.37 14.03 10.80
CA LEU A 183 -1.62 14.13 10.03
C LEU A 183 -1.89 12.88 9.20
N LEU A 184 -0.87 12.33 8.53
CA LEU A 184 -0.98 11.06 7.79
C LEU A 184 -1.32 9.91 8.72
N PHE A 185 -0.67 9.83 9.89
CA PHE A 185 -0.97 8.83 10.90
C PHE A 185 -2.40 8.97 11.43
N GLY A 186 -2.84 10.19 11.74
CA GLY A 186 -4.22 10.47 12.15
C GLY A 186 -5.25 10.07 11.08
N GLY A 187 -4.97 10.39 9.81
CA GLY A 187 -5.80 9.98 8.68
C GLY A 187 -5.87 8.45 8.53
N PHE A 188 -4.75 7.75 8.74
CA PHE A 188 -4.71 6.30 8.75
C PHE A 188 -5.54 5.70 9.91
N MET A 189 -5.42 6.26 11.11
CA MET A 189 -6.23 5.85 12.27
C MET A 189 -7.72 6.06 12.04
N MET A 190 -8.11 7.20 11.44
CA MET A 190 -9.49 7.48 11.07
C MET A 190 -10.01 6.43 10.08
N LEU A 191 -9.23 6.10 9.05
CA LEU A 191 -9.61 5.09 8.07
C LEU A 191 -9.78 3.71 8.71
N MET A 192 -8.86 3.31 9.60
CA MET A 192 -9.00 2.08 10.38
C MET A 192 -10.30 2.08 11.18
N ALA A 193 -10.61 3.17 11.90
CA ALA A 193 -11.83 3.29 12.69
C ALA A 193 -13.09 3.12 11.82
N VAL A 194 -13.11 3.67 10.61
CA VAL A 194 -14.20 3.50 9.64
C VAL A 194 -14.39 2.02 9.26
N PHE A 195 -13.32 1.32 8.87
CA PHE A 195 -13.40 -0.10 8.51
C PHE A 195 -13.85 -0.97 9.68
N VAL A 196 -13.34 -0.69 10.88
CA VAL A 196 -13.72 -1.37 12.12
C VAL A 196 -15.21 -1.15 12.41
N ALA A 197 -15.69 0.10 12.33
CA ALA A 197 -17.09 0.45 12.55
C ALA A 197 -18.01 -0.24 11.53
N ILE A 198 -17.64 -0.26 10.26
CA ILE A 198 -18.41 -0.96 9.21
C ILE A 198 -18.45 -2.46 9.52
N ASN A 199 -17.33 -3.10 9.87
CA ASN A 199 -17.28 -4.52 10.24
C ASN A 199 -18.21 -4.85 11.42
N PHE A 200 -18.28 -3.98 12.44
CA PHE A 200 -19.20 -4.17 13.56
C PHE A 200 -20.68 -4.05 13.19
N ARG A 201 -21.01 -3.20 12.20
CA ARG A 201 -22.38 -2.95 11.74
C ARG A 201 -22.90 -3.98 10.72
N ARG A 202 -22.04 -4.81 10.13
CA ARG A 202 -22.47 -5.88 9.22
C ARG A 202 -23.41 -6.86 9.95
N ARG A 203 -24.57 -7.11 9.34
CA ARG A 203 -25.49 -8.16 9.76
C ARG A 203 -24.80 -9.52 9.59
N ARG A 204 -25.07 -10.46 10.50
CA ARG A 204 -24.46 -11.80 10.51
C ARG A 204 -24.80 -12.57 9.25
#